data_AF-A0A7X0X5J8-F1
#
_entry.id   AF-A0A7X0X5J8-F1
#
_cell.length_a   1.000
_cell.length_b   1.000
_cell.length_c   1.000
_cell.angle_alpha   90.00
_cell.angle_beta   90.00
_cell.angle_gamma   90.00
#
_symmetry.space_group_name_H-M   'P 1'
#
loop_
_entity.id
_entity.type
_entity.pdbx_description
1 polymer ?
#
loop_
_entity_poly.entity_id
_entity_poly.type
_entity_poly.pdbx_seq_one_letter_code
_entity_poly.pdbx_strand_id
1 'polypeptide(L)'
;MEKIIEAIILYGIFAVGFLYLLHFTLRKLENILTSFFYELSQDKSLEKESLLRRLKRQKVATTREEQKNQQLASEAEQREIIFLEEIDQLVAENRQYEQQLHMWQNEQPKQIVEVPSVPTTPNAPKKALSSYIDEILQQVFIESEEDEAALFTEAIREFDALIRAEKIRCALPYKVILQLFEMYSSDQLHMFTASFKKFNERAGKLAVKQIYQSSYLSPEQKLKVMREDGTLDELDAEFVQFLFYMLTHFSYRQSRTLFKNFLGVYNLHFYTGLISITIASKESANHFEKIWYPTHENYKIEYRVKKELIGGVIIDYGTKSIDMSYQELIKRSTEKIEAEVKF
;
A
#
# COMPACT_ATOMS: atom_id res chain seq x y z
N MET A 1 -50.00 109.36 28.95
CA MET A 1 -50.36 108.54 27.76
C MET A 1 -49.14 108.05 26.99
N GLU A 2 -48.02 108.79 26.93
CA GLU A 2 -46.81 108.38 26.20
C GLU A 2 -46.20 107.03 26.63
N LYS A 3 -46.08 106.76 27.93
CA LYS A 3 -45.50 105.50 28.44
C LYS A 3 -46.26 104.22 28.03
N ILE A 4 -47.55 104.34 27.72
CA ILE A 4 -48.38 103.19 27.29
C ILE A 4 -48.13 102.89 25.82
N ILE A 5 -47.95 103.93 25.00
CA ILE A 5 -47.67 103.80 23.57
C ILE A 5 -46.28 103.20 23.35
N GLU A 6 -45.27 103.63 24.11
CA GLU A 6 -43.92 103.06 24.07
C GLU A 6 -43.93 101.56 24.41
N ALA A 7 -44.70 101.15 25.43
CA ALA A 7 -44.81 99.74 25.81
C ALA A 7 -45.46 98.90 24.68
N ILE A 8 -46.51 99.40 24.04
CA ILE A 8 -47.18 98.70 22.93
C ILE A 8 -46.22 98.52 21.74
N ILE A 9 -45.43 99.54 21.41
CA ILE A 9 -44.44 99.46 20.34
C ILE A 9 -43.34 98.44 20.68
N LEU A 10 -42.86 98.44 21.92
CA LEU A 10 -41.81 97.53 22.37
C LEU A 10 -42.28 96.06 22.34
N TYR A 11 -43.49 95.78 22.83
CA TYR A 11 -44.09 94.44 22.76
C TYR A 11 -44.38 94.03 21.31
N GLY A 12 -44.76 94.96 20.44
CA GLY A 12 -44.95 94.70 19.01
C GLY A 12 -43.66 94.25 18.33
N ILE A 13 -42.55 94.97 18.55
CA ILE A 13 -41.24 94.62 17.98
C ILE A 13 -40.77 93.26 18.52
N PHE A 14 -40.95 93.01 19.82
CA PHE A 14 -40.54 91.75 20.45
C PHE A 14 -41.35 90.56 19.92
N ALA A 15 -42.67 90.72 19.75
CA ALA A 15 -43.54 89.67 19.22
C ALA A 15 -43.22 89.34 17.75
N VAL A 16 -42.96 90.36 16.92
CA VAL A 16 -42.55 90.16 15.52
C VAL A 16 -41.18 89.49 15.44
N GLY A 17 -40.22 89.92 16.26
CA GLY A 17 -38.89 89.29 16.34
C GLY A 17 -38.97 87.83 16.79
N PHE A 18 -39.81 87.53 17.78
CA PHE A 18 -40.02 86.16 18.25
C PHE A 18 -40.68 85.27 17.19
N LEU A 19 -41.69 85.77 16.47
CA LEU A 19 -42.32 85.05 15.37
C LEU A 19 -41.33 84.74 14.24
N TYR A 20 -40.45 85.68 13.91
CA TYR A 20 -39.43 85.47 12.88
C TYR A 20 -38.42 84.39 13.29
N LEU A 21 -38.00 84.40 14.56
CA LEU A 21 -37.07 83.42 15.11
C LEU A 21 -37.70 82.01 15.17
N LEU A 22 -38.98 81.95 15.55
CA LEU A 22 -39.74 80.70 15.58
C LEU A 22 -39.94 80.11 14.18
N HIS A 23 -40.27 80.96 13.19
CA HIS A 23 -40.36 80.55 11.79
C HIS A 23 -39.02 80.02 11.26
N PHE A 24 -37.91 80.68 11.58
CA PHE A 24 -36.57 80.24 11.20
C PHE A 24 -36.21 78.87 11.79
N THR A 25 -36.53 78.65 13.08
CA THR A 25 -36.26 77.35 13.73
C THR A 25 -37.08 76.21 13.13
N LEU A 26 -38.36 76.43 12.84
CA LEU A 26 -39.23 75.42 12.21
C LEU A 26 -38.72 75.02 10.82
N ARG A 27 -38.32 76.00 10.01
CA ARG A 27 -37.79 75.76 8.67
C ARG A 27 -36.48 74.97 8.67
N LYS A 28 -35.62 75.20 9.68
CA LYS A 28 -34.40 74.42 9.86
C LYS A 28 -34.70 72.97 10.25
N LEU A 29 -35.69 72.76 11.12
CA LEU A 29 -36.07 71.45 11.61
C LEU A 29 -36.71 70.61 10.49
N GLU A 30 -37.55 71.24 9.67
CA GLU A 30 -38.12 70.63 8.47
C GLU A 30 -37.03 70.14 7.53
N ASN A 31 -36.08 71.00 7.14
CA ASN A 31 -34.99 70.63 6.23
C ASN A 31 -34.12 69.46 6.73
N ILE A 32 -33.86 69.40 8.04
CA ILE A 32 -33.09 68.30 8.63
C ILE A 32 -33.89 66.99 8.57
N LEU A 33 -35.19 67.03 8.87
CA LEU A 33 -36.04 65.85 8.78
C LEU A 33 -36.14 65.34 7.34
N THR A 34 -36.35 66.22 6.35
CA THR A 34 -36.42 65.79 4.95
C THR A 34 -35.13 65.18 4.44
N SER A 35 -33.96 65.71 4.84
CA SER A 35 -32.67 65.13 4.43
C SER A 35 -32.44 63.73 5.04
N PHE A 36 -32.76 63.55 6.32
CA PHE A 36 -32.63 62.25 7.00
C PHE A 36 -33.55 61.17 6.40
N PHE A 37 -34.79 61.51 6.05
CA PHE A 37 -35.70 60.56 5.42
C PHE A 37 -35.31 60.21 3.98
N TYR A 38 -34.72 61.16 3.25
CA TYR A 38 -34.26 60.91 1.88
C TYR A 38 -33.08 59.92 1.86
N GLU A 39 -32.07 60.14 2.70
CA GLU A 39 -30.89 59.25 2.81
C GLU A 39 -31.28 57.83 3.24
N LEU A 40 -32.13 57.69 4.26
CA LEU A 40 -32.58 56.38 4.75
C LEU A 40 -33.39 55.58 3.71
N SER A 41 -34.14 56.28 2.84
CA SER A 41 -34.92 55.65 1.77
C SER A 41 -34.03 55.13 0.64
N GLN A 42 -32.95 55.86 0.33
CA GLN A 42 -32.04 55.55 -0.76
C GLN A 42 -31.14 54.36 -0.43
N ASP A 43 -30.66 54.27 0.82
CA ASP A 43 -29.83 53.15 1.29
C ASP A 43 -30.60 51.81 1.28
N LYS A 44 -31.86 51.80 1.72
CA LYS A 44 -32.70 50.57 1.70
C LYS A 44 -33.00 50.09 0.27
N SER A 45 -33.10 51.00 -0.69
CA SER A 45 -33.35 50.66 -2.09
C SER A 45 -32.13 50.01 -2.74
N LEU A 46 -30.94 50.57 -2.51
CA LEU A 46 -29.67 50.06 -3.02
C LEU A 46 -29.32 48.69 -2.43
N GLU A 47 -29.56 48.49 -1.14
CA GLU A 47 -29.31 47.21 -0.47
C GLU A 47 -30.19 46.09 -1.06
N LYS A 48 -31.48 46.37 -1.26
CA LYS A 48 -32.44 45.43 -1.88
C LYS A 48 -32.05 45.06 -3.31
N GLU A 49 -31.60 46.01 -4.11
CA GLU A 49 -31.14 45.74 -5.47
C GLU A 49 -29.87 44.89 -5.49
N SER A 50 -28.93 45.15 -4.57
CA SER A 50 -27.70 44.36 -4.43
C SER A 50 -27.99 42.90 -4.06
N LEU A 51 -28.95 42.66 -3.16
CA LEU A 51 -29.38 41.33 -2.74
C LEU A 51 -30.05 40.57 -3.89
N LEU A 52 -30.93 41.23 -4.65
CA LEU A 52 -31.56 40.62 -5.83
C LEU A 52 -30.54 40.23 -6.91
N ARG A 53 -29.52 41.05 -7.13
CA ARG A 53 -28.42 40.72 -8.06
C ARG A 53 -27.60 39.52 -7.59
N ARG A 54 -27.32 39.41 -6.28
CA ARG A 54 -26.62 38.24 -5.70
C ARG A 54 -27.45 36.96 -5.83
N LEU A 55 -28.75 37.02 -5.53
CA LEU A 55 -29.67 35.88 -5.63
C LEU A 55 -29.80 35.39 -7.07
N LYS A 56 -29.87 36.32 -8.05
CA LYS A 56 -29.88 35.97 -9.48
C LYS A 56 -28.59 35.25 -9.92
N ARG A 57 -27.42 35.69 -9.45
CA ARG A 57 -26.13 35.03 -9.75
C ARG A 57 -26.06 33.64 -9.13
N GLN A 58 -26.53 33.48 -7.90
CA GLN A 58 -26.56 32.18 -7.22
C GLN A 58 -27.47 31.19 -7.94
N LYS A 59 -28.66 31.63 -8.38
CA LYS A 59 -29.58 30.78 -9.15
C LYS A 59 -28.99 30.28 -10.48
N VAL A 60 -28.25 31.13 -11.19
CA VAL A 60 -27.58 30.73 -12.44
C VAL A 60 -26.45 29.72 -12.17
N ALA A 61 -25.71 29.90 -11.08
CA ALA A 61 -24.65 28.97 -10.69
C ALA A 61 -25.21 27.58 -10.34
N THR A 62 -26.29 27.52 -9.56
CA THR A 62 -26.94 26.24 -9.19
C THR A 62 -27.48 25.50 -10.41
N THR A 63 -28.15 26.19 -11.34
CA THR A 63 -28.67 25.54 -12.55
C THR A 63 -27.56 25.00 -13.46
N ARG A 64 -26.40 25.69 -13.51
CA ARG A 64 -25.24 25.22 -14.26
C ARG A 64 -24.58 23.98 -13.62
N GLU A 65 -24.55 23.91 -12.30
CA GLU A 65 -24.08 22.72 -11.58
C GLU A 65 -25.03 21.52 -11.75
N GLU A 66 -26.34 21.74 -11.70
CA GLU A 66 -27.33 20.69 -11.97
C GLU A 66 -27.18 20.11 -13.38
N GLN A 67 -27.02 20.96 -14.40
CA GLN A 67 -26.78 20.51 -15.78
C GLN A 67 -25.47 19.72 -15.92
N LYS A 68 -24.41 20.16 -15.24
CA LYS A 68 -23.12 19.45 -15.24
C LYS A 68 -23.22 18.09 -14.57
N ASN A 69 -23.97 17.99 -13.46
CA ASN A 69 -24.19 16.73 -12.76
C ASN A 69 -25.02 15.74 -13.60
N GLN A 70 -26.02 16.24 -14.35
CA GLN A 70 -26.78 15.40 -15.28
C GLN A 70 -25.89 14.86 -16.42
N GLN A 71 -25.00 15.69 -16.97
CA GLN A 71 -24.03 15.24 -17.98
C GLN A 71 -23.07 14.18 -17.44
N LEU A 72 -22.52 14.38 -16.24
CA LEU A 72 -21.63 13.42 -15.58
C LEU A 72 -22.33 12.08 -15.29
N ALA A 73 -23.61 12.11 -14.92
CA ALA A 73 -24.40 10.89 -14.73
C ALA A 73 -24.57 10.11 -16.04
N SER A 74 -24.88 10.80 -17.14
CA SER A 74 -25.00 10.16 -18.46
C SER A 74 -23.66 9.61 -18.99
N GLU A 75 -22.54 10.30 -18.73
CA GLU A 75 -21.21 9.79 -19.08
C GLU A 75 -20.81 8.56 -18.24
N ALA A 76 -21.20 8.53 -16.97
CA ALA A 76 -20.96 7.37 -16.11
C ALA A 76 -21.74 6.14 -16.57
N GLU A 77 -23.01 6.31 -16.94
CA GLU A 77 -23.86 5.24 -17.48
C GLU A 77 -23.29 4.70 -18.80
N GLN A 78 -22.82 5.56 -19.71
CA GLN A 78 -22.16 5.12 -20.94
C GLN A 78 -20.85 4.36 -20.69
N ARG A 79 -20.05 4.78 -19.70
CA ARG A 79 -18.82 4.06 -19.34
C ARG A 79 -19.10 2.69 -18.74
N GLU A 80 -20.16 2.58 -17.93
CA GLU A 80 -20.58 1.30 -17.36
C GLU A 80 -21.00 0.32 -18.47
N ILE A 81 -21.73 0.78 -19.49
CA ILE A 81 -22.11 -0.05 -20.64
C ILE A 81 -20.86 -0.55 -21.39
N ILE A 82 -19.91 0.34 -21.71
CA ILE A 82 -18.67 -0.03 -22.42
C ILE A 82 -17.85 -1.04 -21.59
N PHE A 83 -17.79 -0.85 -20.28
CA PHE A 83 -17.06 -1.75 -19.38
C PHE A 83 -17.71 -3.14 -19.31
N LEU A 84 -19.05 -3.23 -19.31
CA LEU A 84 -19.76 -4.50 -19.36
C LEU A 84 -19.54 -5.22 -20.70
N GLU A 85 -19.52 -4.49 -21.82
CA GLU A 85 -19.18 -5.07 -23.13
C GLU A 85 -17.75 -5.61 -23.18
N GLU A 86 -16.78 -4.92 -22.57
CA GLU A 86 -15.39 -5.36 -22.49
C GLU A 86 -15.25 -6.63 -21.62
N ILE A 87 -15.99 -6.72 -20.50
CA ILE A 87 -16.05 -7.94 -19.68
C ILE A 87 -16.62 -9.11 -20.49
N ASP A 88 -17.71 -8.89 -21.24
CA ASP A 88 -18.32 -9.95 -22.05
C ASP A 88 -17.37 -10.46 -23.15
N GLN A 89 -16.57 -9.56 -23.75
CA GLN A 89 -15.51 -9.95 -24.70
C GLN A 89 -14.42 -10.80 -24.03
N LEU A 90 -13.93 -10.38 -22.85
CA LEU A 90 -12.91 -11.12 -22.10
C LEU A 90 -13.42 -12.51 -21.65
N VAL A 91 -14.68 -12.63 -21.26
CA VAL A 91 -15.30 -13.91 -20.93
C VAL A 91 -15.39 -14.81 -22.16
N ALA A 92 -15.71 -14.26 -23.33
CA ALA A 92 -15.74 -15.00 -24.58
C ALA A 92 -14.35 -15.50 -25.00
N GLU A 93 -13.31 -14.66 -24.88
CA GLU A 93 -11.91 -15.06 -25.12
C GLU A 93 -11.46 -16.16 -24.15
N ASN A 94 -11.79 -16.03 -22.86
CA ASN A 94 -11.42 -17.03 -21.85
C ASN A 94 -12.08 -18.39 -22.13
N ARG A 95 -13.34 -18.41 -22.58
CA ARG A 95 -14.00 -19.66 -23.04
C ARG A 95 -13.30 -20.28 -24.25
N GLN A 96 -12.78 -19.49 -25.18
CA GLN A 96 -12.00 -20.01 -26.31
C GLN A 96 -10.66 -20.60 -25.85
N TYR A 97 -9.98 -19.95 -24.89
CA TYR A 97 -8.76 -20.47 -24.29
C TYR A 97 -9.00 -21.80 -23.54
N GLU A 98 -10.07 -21.92 -22.76
CA GLU A 98 -10.43 -23.19 -22.10
C GLU A 98 -10.67 -24.31 -23.11
N GLN A 99 -11.35 -24.02 -24.22
CA GLN A 99 -11.56 -24.98 -25.31
C GLN A 99 -10.23 -25.43 -25.95
N GLN A 100 -9.29 -24.50 -26.15
CA GLN A 100 -7.94 -24.83 -26.65
C GLN A 100 -7.14 -25.67 -25.66
N LEU A 101 -7.23 -25.36 -24.36
CA LEU A 101 -6.56 -26.11 -23.29
C LEU A 101 -7.06 -27.55 -23.19
N HIS A 102 -8.37 -27.75 -23.37
CA HIS A 102 -8.97 -29.09 -23.39
C HIS A 102 -8.57 -29.91 -24.63
N MET A 103 -8.21 -29.28 -25.74
CA MET A 103 -7.63 -30.00 -26.89
C MET A 103 -6.14 -30.35 -26.69
N TRP A 104 -5.48 -29.77 -25.69
CA TRP A 104 -4.04 -29.91 -25.44
C TRP A 104 -3.65 -31.01 -24.43
N GLN A 105 -4.52 -32.00 -24.18
CA GLN A 105 -4.16 -33.17 -23.37
C GLN A 105 -4.27 -34.49 -24.15
N ASN A 106 -3.12 -34.98 -24.64
CA ASN A 106 -2.55 -36.32 -24.38
C ASN A 106 -1.42 -36.62 -25.37
N GLU A 107 -0.26 -35.97 -25.22
CA GLU A 107 0.99 -36.62 -25.63
C GLU A 107 1.28 -37.71 -24.58
N GLN A 108 1.27 -38.96 -25.01
CA GLN A 108 1.46 -40.12 -24.14
C GLN A 108 2.78 -40.04 -23.36
N PRO A 109 2.81 -40.57 -22.12
CA PRO A 109 4.05 -40.64 -21.36
C PRO A 109 5.07 -41.51 -22.09
N LYS A 110 6.26 -40.94 -22.33
CA LYS A 110 7.44 -41.69 -22.79
C LYS A 110 7.69 -42.86 -21.83
N GLN A 111 7.68 -44.06 -22.41
CA GLN A 111 8.28 -45.32 -21.95
C GLN A 111 8.81 -45.33 -20.51
N ILE A 112 8.08 -46.03 -19.63
CA ILE A 112 8.59 -46.48 -18.34
C ILE A 112 9.67 -47.53 -18.62
N VAL A 113 10.91 -47.23 -18.25
CA VAL A 113 11.99 -48.22 -18.21
C VAL A 113 11.76 -49.09 -16.97
N GLU A 114 11.43 -50.36 -17.18
CA GLU A 114 11.35 -51.34 -16.10
C GLU A 114 12.73 -51.54 -15.47
N VAL A 115 12.86 -51.18 -14.19
CA VAL A 115 14.01 -51.53 -13.36
C VAL A 115 13.94 -53.04 -13.09
N PRO A 116 15.04 -53.81 -13.24
CA PRO A 116 15.01 -55.24 -12.97
C PRO A 116 14.65 -55.50 -11.51
N SER A 117 13.60 -56.28 -11.26
CA SER A 117 13.27 -56.76 -9.92
C SER A 117 14.34 -57.77 -9.49
N VAL A 118 15.21 -57.36 -8.58
CA VAL A 118 16.11 -58.27 -7.89
C VAL A 118 15.28 -59.04 -6.85
N PRO A 119 15.22 -60.38 -6.90
CA PRO A 119 14.57 -61.16 -5.86
C PRO A 119 15.40 -61.03 -4.57
N THR A 120 14.93 -60.19 -3.64
CA THR A 120 15.46 -60.17 -2.27
C THR A 120 15.12 -61.49 -1.59
N THR A 121 16.16 -62.28 -1.35
CA THR A 121 16.11 -63.52 -0.57
C THR A 121 15.71 -63.22 0.88
N PRO A 122 14.92 -64.07 1.57
CA PRO A 122 14.37 -63.75 2.90
C PRO A 122 15.37 -63.89 4.07
N ASN A 123 16.65 -64.15 3.80
CA ASN A 123 17.64 -64.46 4.82
C ASN A 123 18.91 -63.60 4.66
N ALA A 124 18.74 -62.27 4.72
CA ALA A 124 19.87 -61.43 5.10
C ALA A 124 20.03 -61.53 6.63
N PRO A 125 21.22 -61.84 7.17
CA PRO A 125 21.44 -61.82 8.61
C PRO A 125 21.06 -60.43 9.13
N LYS A 126 20.30 -60.37 10.21
CA LYS A 126 19.96 -59.13 10.94
C LYS A 126 21.27 -58.47 11.40
N LYS A 127 21.89 -57.71 10.52
CA LYS A 127 22.92 -56.73 10.84
C LYS A 127 22.26 -55.73 11.78
N ALA A 128 22.85 -55.52 12.96
CA ALA A 128 22.35 -54.53 13.91
C ALA A 128 22.36 -53.14 13.24
N LEU A 129 21.39 -52.27 13.56
CA LEU A 129 21.32 -50.90 13.02
C LEU A 129 22.65 -50.13 13.14
N SER A 130 23.46 -50.44 14.16
CA SER A 130 24.80 -49.88 14.34
C SER A 130 25.75 -50.17 13.18
N SER A 131 25.68 -51.35 12.54
CA SER A 131 26.54 -51.67 11.41
C SER A 131 26.13 -50.97 10.12
N TYR A 132 24.86 -50.57 9.99
CA TYR A 132 24.41 -49.73 8.88
C TYR A 132 24.92 -48.29 9.04
N ILE A 133 24.94 -47.77 10.27
CA ILE A 133 25.53 -46.46 10.57
C ILE A 133 27.03 -46.46 10.24
N ASP A 134 27.75 -47.51 10.62
CA ASP A 134 29.18 -47.63 10.31
C ASP A 134 29.47 -47.82 8.81
N GLU A 135 28.65 -48.60 8.08
CA GLU A 135 28.77 -48.74 6.61
C GLU A 135 28.42 -47.43 5.87
N ILE A 136 27.40 -46.69 6.32
CA ILE A 136 27.04 -45.38 5.76
C ILE A 136 28.12 -44.35 6.08
N LEU A 137 28.63 -44.30 7.31
CA LEU A 137 29.76 -43.44 7.67
C LEU A 137 31.00 -43.78 6.81
N GLN A 138 31.30 -45.06 6.60
CA GLN A 138 32.42 -45.49 5.74
C GLN A 138 32.22 -45.17 4.26
N GLN A 139 30.99 -45.21 3.73
CA GLN A 139 30.68 -44.73 2.37
C GLN A 139 30.74 -43.20 2.26
N VAL A 140 30.34 -42.48 3.31
CA VAL A 140 30.41 -41.01 3.41
C VAL A 140 31.85 -40.52 3.54
N PHE A 141 32.79 -41.34 4.04
CA PHE A 141 34.22 -40.98 4.14
C PHE A 141 35.00 -41.00 2.81
N ILE A 142 34.36 -41.32 1.69
CA ILE A 142 34.93 -41.17 0.34
C ILE A 142 34.15 -40.07 -0.38
N GLU A 143 34.27 -38.82 0.09
CA GLU A 143 33.67 -37.67 -0.57
C GLU A 143 34.29 -37.49 -1.97
N SER A 144 33.51 -37.80 -3.01
CA SER A 144 33.72 -37.19 -4.32
C SER A 144 33.30 -35.73 -4.22
N GLU A 145 34.06 -34.80 -4.80
CA GLU A 145 33.66 -33.39 -4.93
C GLU A 145 32.26 -33.24 -5.56
N GLU A 146 31.82 -34.21 -6.38
CA GLU A 146 30.51 -34.23 -7.02
C GLU A 146 29.35 -34.47 -6.03
N ASP A 147 29.54 -35.30 -5.00
CA ASP A 147 28.50 -35.60 -4.02
C ASP A 147 28.26 -34.42 -3.06
N GLU A 148 29.33 -33.70 -2.70
CA GLU A 148 29.25 -32.49 -1.87
C GLU A 148 28.56 -31.35 -2.63
N ALA A 149 28.83 -31.20 -3.93
CA ALA A 149 28.17 -30.22 -4.80
C ALA A 149 26.65 -30.46 -4.91
N ALA A 150 26.20 -31.72 -4.94
CA ALA A 150 24.79 -32.06 -4.96
C ALA A 150 24.09 -31.63 -3.66
N LEU A 151 24.73 -31.84 -2.50
CA LEU A 151 24.22 -31.38 -1.21
C LEU A 151 24.10 -29.86 -1.12
N PHE A 152 25.09 -29.14 -1.65
CA PHE A 152 25.04 -27.68 -1.69
C PHE A 152 23.91 -27.16 -2.57
N THR A 153 23.75 -27.77 -3.75
CA THR A 153 22.67 -27.40 -4.68
C THR A 153 21.30 -27.63 -4.05
N GLU A 154 21.13 -28.76 -3.34
CA GLU A 154 19.88 -29.07 -2.64
C GLU A 154 19.61 -28.11 -1.48
N ALA A 155 20.64 -27.74 -0.71
CA ALA A 155 20.53 -26.75 0.36
C ALA A 155 20.09 -25.37 -0.18
N ILE A 156 20.63 -24.93 -1.33
CA ILE A 156 20.25 -23.69 -2.00
C ILE A 156 18.80 -23.78 -2.48
N ARG A 157 18.39 -24.92 -3.04
CA ARG A 157 17.00 -25.13 -3.49
C ARG A 157 16.00 -25.07 -2.33
N GLU A 158 16.31 -25.70 -1.20
CA GLU A 158 15.48 -25.59 0.01
C GLU A 158 15.43 -24.16 0.54
N PHE A 159 16.55 -23.43 0.45
CA PHE A 159 16.62 -22.01 0.82
C PHE A 159 15.70 -21.16 -0.06
N ASP A 160 15.75 -21.32 -1.37
CA ASP A 160 14.87 -20.60 -2.31
C ASP A 160 13.39 -20.88 -2.04
N ALA A 161 13.05 -22.15 -1.80
CA ALA A 161 11.69 -22.54 -1.47
C ALA A 161 11.22 -21.91 -0.15
N LEU A 162 12.09 -21.90 0.87
CA LEU A 162 11.84 -21.28 2.16
C LEU A 162 11.59 -19.79 2.01
N ILE A 163 12.44 -19.06 1.26
CA ILE A 163 12.22 -17.63 1.09
C ILE A 163 10.93 -17.37 0.31
N ARG A 164 10.68 -18.12 -0.78
CA ARG A 164 9.44 -17.96 -1.55
C ARG A 164 8.22 -18.12 -0.66
N ALA A 165 8.22 -19.12 0.22
CA ALA A 165 7.16 -19.32 1.20
C ALA A 165 7.05 -18.15 2.20
N GLU A 166 8.18 -17.59 2.66
CA GLU A 166 8.16 -16.41 3.54
C GLU A 166 7.65 -15.16 2.84
N LYS A 167 8.03 -14.93 1.58
CA LYS A 167 7.54 -13.81 0.76
C LYS A 167 6.01 -13.87 0.68
N ILE A 168 5.47 -15.05 0.39
CA ILE A 168 4.02 -15.29 0.35
C ILE A 168 3.40 -15.08 1.73
N ARG A 169 3.98 -15.63 2.79
CA ARG A 169 3.46 -15.49 4.17
C ARG A 169 3.42 -14.02 4.62
N CYS A 170 4.47 -13.25 4.33
CA CYS A 170 4.51 -11.82 4.64
C CYS A 170 3.47 -11.04 3.82
N ALA A 171 3.19 -11.46 2.58
CA ALA A 171 2.15 -10.85 1.77
C ALA A 171 0.72 -11.21 2.21
N LEU A 172 0.49 -12.39 2.81
CA LEU A 172 -0.81 -12.81 3.34
C LEU A 172 -1.11 -12.07 4.66
N PRO A 173 -1.83 -10.94 4.62
CA PRO A 173 -3.26 -10.89 4.25
C PRO A 173 -3.63 -9.91 3.12
N TYR A 174 -2.65 -9.31 2.44
CA TYR A 174 -2.83 -8.29 1.41
C TYR A 174 -2.26 -8.74 0.06
N LYS A 175 -3.07 -9.43 -0.75
CA LYS A 175 -2.69 -9.94 -2.07
C LYS A 175 -2.11 -8.86 -3.00
N VAL A 176 -2.56 -7.61 -2.84
CA VAL A 176 -2.05 -6.46 -3.60
C VAL A 176 -0.54 -6.27 -3.47
N ILE A 177 0.07 -6.71 -2.35
CA ILE A 177 1.54 -6.65 -2.21
C ILE A 177 2.20 -7.51 -3.29
N LEU A 178 1.75 -8.75 -3.53
CA LEU A 178 2.38 -9.61 -4.54
C LEU A 178 2.25 -9.01 -5.94
N GLN A 179 1.08 -8.44 -6.27
CA GLN A 179 0.85 -7.78 -7.55
C GLN A 179 1.79 -6.59 -7.76
N LEU A 180 2.03 -5.76 -6.75
CA LEU A 180 2.99 -4.65 -6.86
C LEU A 180 4.41 -5.14 -7.21
N PHE A 181 4.83 -6.26 -6.63
CA PHE A 181 6.13 -6.88 -6.90
C PHE A 181 6.20 -7.62 -8.24
N GLU A 182 5.06 -7.95 -8.86
CA GLU A 182 4.99 -8.52 -10.20
C GLU A 182 4.92 -7.44 -11.28
N MET A 183 4.26 -6.30 -11.01
CA MET A 183 4.07 -5.22 -11.97
C MET A 183 5.28 -4.27 -12.07
N TYR A 184 5.97 -4.00 -10.97
CA TYR A 184 7.04 -2.99 -10.92
C TYR A 184 8.43 -3.59 -11.09
N SER A 185 9.26 -2.87 -11.84
CA SER A 185 10.70 -3.10 -11.91
C SER A 185 11.39 -2.81 -10.56
N SER A 186 12.64 -3.25 -10.41
CA SER A 186 13.45 -3.02 -9.21
C SER A 186 13.53 -1.52 -8.85
N ASP A 187 13.82 -0.66 -9.82
CA ASP A 187 13.96 0.78 -9.60
C ASP A 187 12.64 1.44 -9.18
N GLN A 188 11.54 1.05 -9.81
CA GLN A 188 10.19 1.49 -9.43
C GLN A 188 9.86 1.05 -8.00
N LEU A 189 10.16 -0.20 -7.63
CA LEU A 189 9.96 -0.70 -6.28
C LEU A 189 10.78 0.07 -5.24
N HIS A 190 12.01 0.49 -5.56
CA HIS A 190 12.82 1.33 -4.67
C HIS A 190 12.19 2.71 -4.46
N MET A 191 11.76 3.38 -5.54
CA MET A 191 11.08 4.69 -5.47
C MET A 191 9.73 4.61 -4.73
N PHE A 192 8.94 3.59 -5.05
CA PHE A 192 7.67 3.31 -4.38
C PHE A 192 7.88 3.06 -2.88
N THR A 193 8.88 2.26 -2.52
CA THR A 193 9.20 1.96 -1.11
C THR A 193 9.65 3.20 -0.35
N ALA A 194 10.46 4.06 -0.96
CA ALA A 194 10.86 5.33 -0.36
C ALA A 194 9.64 6.22 -0.08
N SER A 195 8.72 6.31 -1.04
CA SER A 195 7.46 7.06 -0.91
C SER A 195 6.55 6.46 0.18
N PHE A 196 6.43 5.13 0.22
CA PHE A 196 5.62 4.46 1.24
C PHE A 196 6.21 4.66 2.65
N LYS A 197 7.54 4.61 2.81
CA LYS A 197 8.21 4.93 4.08
C LYS A 197 7.92 6.37 4.51
N LYS A 198 8.16 7.36 3.64
CA LYS A 198 7.87 8.78 3.91
C LYS A 198 6.41 9.00 4.30
N PHE A 199 5.47 8.44 3.53
CA PHE A 199 4.05 8.54 3.83
C PHE A 199 3.71 7.89 5.17
N ASN A 200 4.21 6.69 5.44
CA ASN A 200 3.93 6.01 6.70
C ASN A 200 4.49 6.78 7.92
N GLU A 201 5.64 7.46 7.79
CA GLU A 201 6.12 8.37 8.84
C GLU A 201 5.15 9.54 9.04
N ARG A 202 4.73 10.20 7.96
CA ARG A 202 3.78 11.32 8.00
C ARG A 202 2.40 10.91 8.52
N ALA A 203 1.93 9.71 8.17
CA ALA A 203 0.67 9.14 8.62
C ALA A 203 0.62 8.89 10.13
N GLY A 204 1.78 8.81 10.80
CA GLY A 204 1.87 8.76 12.26
C GLY A 204 1.45 10.07 12.95
N LYS A 205 1.41 11.19 12.23
CA LYS A 205 0.97 12.49 12.76
C LYS A 205 -0.55 12.51 12.95
N LEU A 206 -1.00 13.17 14.02
CA LEU A 206 -2.42 13.24 14.38
C LEU A 206 -3.28 13.83 13.24
N ALA A 207 -2.81 14.88 12.56
CA ALA A 207 -3.53 15.52 11.46
C ALA A 207 -3.83 14.54 10.31
N VAL A 208 -2.80 13.83 9.83
CA VAL A 208 -2.95 12.86 8.73
C VAL A 208 -3.83 11.68 9.14
N LYS A 209 -3.69 11.21 10.39
CA LYS A 209 -4.56 10.18 10.96
C LYS A 209 -6.03 10.62 10.98
N GLN A 210 -6.32 11.85 11.38
CA GLN A 210 -7.68 12.39 11.40
C GLN A 210 -8.28 12.50 9.99
N ILE A 211 -7.49 12.94 9.01
CA ILE A 211 -7.93 12.98 7.60
C ILE A 211 -8.26 11.56 7.11
N TYR A 212 -7.37 10.60 7.37
CA TYR A 212 -7.56 9.20 6.95
C TYR A 212 -8.84 8.61 7.57
N GLN A 213 -9.07 8.85 8.87
CA GLN A 213 -10.19 8.29 9.64
C GLN A 213 -11.51 9.07 9.46
N SER A 214 -11.48 10.23 8.82
CA SER A 214 -12.69 11.03 8.60
C SER A 214 -13.71 10.26 7.76
N SER A 215 -14.95 10.15 8.28
CA SER A 215 -16.09 9.60 7.55
C SER A 215 -16.79 10.65 6.67
N TYR A 216 -16.48 11.94 6.86
CA TYR A 216 -17.10 13.06 6.14
C TYR A 216 -16.41 13.38 4.80
N LEU A 217 -15.22 12.83 4.59
CA LEU A 217 -14.44 13.04 3.38
C LEU A 217 -14.45 11.79 2.51
N SER A 218 -14.75 11.95 1.22
CA SER A 218 -14.52 10.89 0.24
C SER A 218 -13.02 10.60 0.08
N PRO A 219 -12.60 9.44 -0.45
CA PRO A 219 -11.19 9.14 -0.70
C PRO A 219 -10.47 10.22 -1.54
N GLU A 220 -11.13 10.80 -2.55
CA GLU A 220 -10.60 11.88 -3.38
C GLU A 220 -10.42 13.17 -2.57
N GLN A 221 -11.40 13.49 -1.71
CA GLN A 221 -11.33 14.65 -0.83
C GLN A 221 -10.21 14.49 0.21
N LYS A 222 -10.00 13.29 0.75
CA LYS A 222 -8.87 12.99 1.64
C LYS A 222 -7.53 13.25 0.96
N LEU A 223 -7.35 12.78 -0.27
CA LEU A 223 -6.14 13.05 -1.05
C LEU A 223 -5.96 14.55 -1.32
N LYS A 224 -7.03 15.26 -1.65
CA LYS A 224 -6.99 16.71 -1.87
C LYS A 224 -6.51 17.44 -0.60
N VAL A 225 -7.07 17.13 0.57
CA VAL A 225 -6.65 17.73 1.84
C VAL A 225 -5.20 17.35 2.17
N MET A 226 -4.79 16.09 1.96
CA MET A 226 -3.39 15.66 2.13
C MET A 226 -2.41 16.31 1.14
N ARG A 227 -2.90 16.81 -0.01
CA ARG A 227 -2.09 17.59 -0.94
C ARG A 227 -1.95 19.03 -0.46
N GLU A 228 -3.05 19.62 0.00
CA GLU A 228 -3.08 21.00 0.50
C GLU A 228 -2.26 21.17 1.79
N ASP A 229 -2.17 20.14 2.64
CA ASP A 229 -1.36 20.14 3.86
C ASP A 229 0.12 19.73 3.67
N GLY A 230 0.53 19.43 2.43
CA GLY A 230 1.89 19.01 2.07
C GLY A 230 2.23 17.56 2.40
N THR A 231 1.27 16.74 2.86
CA THR A 231 1.50 15.32 3.17
C THR A 231 1.92 14.51 1.94
N LEU A 232 1.52 14.93 0.74
CA LEU A 232 1.86 14.25 -0.51
C LEU A 232 3.13 14.77 -1.20
N ASP A 233 3.84 15.73 -0.62
CA ASP A 233 5.02 16.33 -1.24
C ASP A 233 6.18 15.32 -1.35
N GLU A 234 6.87 15.31 -2.49
CA GLU A 234 7.99 14.40 -2.79
C GLU A 234 7.63 12.90 -2.76
N LEU A 235 6.35 12.57 -2.90
CA LEU A 235 5.90 11.19 -3.10
C LEU A 235 5.80 10.88 -4.59
N ASP A 236 6.19 9.66 -4.94
CA ASP A 236 6.05 9.14 -6.29
C ASP A 236 4.57 9.08 -6.75
N ALA A 237 4.33 9.29 -8.05
CA ALA A 237 2.99 9.36 -8.61
C ALA A 237 2.26 8.00 -8.56
N GLU A 238 2.97 6.89 -8.78
CA GLU A 238 2.41 5.54 -8.67
C GLU A 238 2.04 5.25 -7.22
N PHE A 239 2.87 5.68 -6.27
CA PHE A 239 2.51 5.60 -4.85
C PHE A 239 1.26 6.42 -4.50
N VAL A 240 1.08 7.61 -5.06
CA VAL A 240 -0.13 8.41 -4.81
C VAL A 240 -1.39 7.72 -5.35
N GLN A 241 -1.29 7.05 -6.50
CA GLN A 241 -2.39 6.20 -7.02
C GLN A 241 -2.66 5.02 -6.10
N PHE A 242 -1.62 4.37 -5.59
CA PHE A 242 -1.78 3.31 -4.60
C PHE A 242 -2.36 3.82 -3.28
N LEU A 243 -2.03 5.04 -2.85
CA LEU A 243 -2.64 5.67 -1.68
C LEU A 243 -4.14 5.88 -1.86
N PHE A 244 -4.59 6.25 -3.07
CA PHE A 244 -6.02 6.28 -3.38
C PHE A 244 -6.67 4.91 -3.17
N TYR A 245 -6.08 3.85 -3.73
CA TYR A 245 -6.53 2.47 -3.52
C TYR A 245 -6.57 2.10 -2.02
N MET A 246 -5.53 2.47 -1.25
CA MET A 246 -5.50 2.23 0.19
C MET A 246 -6.63 2.95 0.94
N LEU A 247 -6.92 4.20 0.59
CA LEU A 247 -7.99 4.99 1.22
C LEU A 247 -9.38 4.41 0.97
N THR A 248 -9.57 3.76 -0.18
CA THR A 248 -10.83 3.12 -0.58
C THR A 248 -11.03 1.76 0.08
N HIS A 249 -9.97 0.94 0.17
CA HIS A 249 -10.09 -0.47 0.56
C HIS A 249 -9.61 -0.81 1.97
N PHE A 250 -8.82 0.07 2.61
CA PHE A 250 -8.20 -0.23 3.90
C PHE A 250 -8.46 0.87 4.94
N SER A 251 -8.88 0.45 6.14
CA SER A 251 -8.88 1.31 7.31
C SER A 251 -7.47 1.79 7.66
N TYR A 252 -7.37 2.88 8.42
CA TYR A 252 -6.08 3.39 8.90
C TYR A 252 -5.24 2.31 9.62
N ARG A 253 -5.87 1.44 10.41
CA ARG A 253 -5.14 0.34 11.07
C ARG A 253 -4.60 -0.68 10.05
N GLN A 254 -5.40 -1.01 9.05
CA GLN A 254 -4.99 -1.94 7.99
C GLN A 254 -3.88 -1.36 7.11
N SER A 255 -3.90 -0.06 6.79
CA SER A 255 -2.82 0.55 5.99
C SER A 255 -1.46 0.53 6.74
N ARG A 256 -1.47 0.71 8.06
CA ARG A 256 -0.26 0.54 8.89
C ARG A 256 0.28 -0.88 8.87
N THR A 257 -0.60 -1.88 8.94
CA THR A 257 -0.21 -3.30 8.86
C THR A 257 0.27 -3.66 7.45
N LEU A 258 -0.41 -3.16 6.42
CA LEU A 258 -0.04 -3.30 5.02
C LEU A 258 1.38 -2.79 4.78
N PHE A 259 1.74 -1.61 5.29
CA PHE A 259 3.10 -1.09 5.22
C PHE A 259 4.14 -2.03 5.86
N LYS A 260 3.85 -2.54 7.07
CA LYS A 260 4.76 -3.48 7.76
C LYS A 260 4.97 -4.75 6.93
N ASN A 261 3.90 -5.30 6.37
CA ASN A 261 3.95 -6.51 5.55
C ASN A 261 4.64 -6.26 4.22
N PHE A 262 4.38 -5.11 3.58
CA PHE A 262 5.07 -4.66 2.37
C PHE A 262 6.58 -4.55 2.62
N LEU A 263 7.01 -3.93 3.72
CA LEU A 263 8.43 -3.89 4.08
C LEU A 263 9.03 -5.28 4.33
N GLY A 264 8.26 -6.20 4.91
CA GLY A 264 8.69 -7.60 5.06
C GLY A 264 8.97 -8.24 3.70
N VAL A 265 8.03 -8.10 2.76
CA VAL A 265 8.19 -8.60 1.38
C VAL A 265 9.33 -7.89 0.65
N TYR A 266 9.47 -6.57 0.82
CA TYR A 266 10.56 -5.79 0.23
C TYR A 266 11.92 -6.26 0.72
N ASN A 267 12.09 -6.44 2.03
CA ASN A 267 13.34 -6.87 2.62
C ASN A 267 13.70 -8.30 2.22
N LEU A 268 12.69 -9.17 2.03
CA LEU A 268 12.87 -10.50 1.47
C LEU A 268 13.18 -10.44 -0.02
N HIS A 269 12.58 -9.55 -0.80
CA HIS A 269 12.78 -9.50 -2.25
C HIS A 269 14.16 -8.91 -2.64
N PHE A 270 14.60 -7.89 -1.92
CA PHE A 270 15.92 -7.26 -2.09
C PHE A 270 16.94 -7.74 -1.06
N TYR A 271 16.58 -8.78 -0.30
CA TYR A 271 17.48 -9.56 0.56
C TYR A 271 18.49 -8.76 1.39
N THR A 272 18.00 -7.97 2.33
CA THR A 272 18.85 -7.12 3.19
C THR A 272 19.41 -7.81 4.44
N GLY A 273 19.21 -9.12 4.60
CA GLY A 273 19.60 -9.90 5.79
C GLY A 273 21.00 -10.50 5.72
N LEU A 274 21.57 -10.87 6.89
CA LEU A 274 22.79 -11.66 7.00
C LEU A 274 22.44 -13.16 7.00
N ILE A 275 23.06 -13.92 6.10
CA ILE A 275 23.00 -15.40 6.08
C ILE A 275 24.28 -15.93 6.70
N SER A 276 24.17 -16.86 7.66
CA SER A 276 25.34 -17.57 8.18
C SER A 276 25.41 -18.95 7.54
N ILE A 277 26.58 -19.32 7.04
CA ILE A 277 26.80 -20.60 6.35
C ILE A 277 27.85 -21.38 7.11
N THR A 278 27.48 -22.51 7.68
CA THR A 278 28.38 -23.39 8.42
C THR A 278 28.76 -24.60 7.58
N ILE A 279 30.07 -24.88 7.53
CA ILE A 279 30.69 -25.85 6.60
C ILE A 279 31.94 -26.47 7.21
N ALA A 280 32.37 -27.62 6.71
CA ALA A 280 33.45 -28.42 7.28
C ALA A 280 34.85 -27.80 7.08
N SER A 281 35.09 -27.19 5.91
CA SER A 281 36.42 -26.71 5.50
C SER A 281 36.36 -25.36 4.77
N LYS A 282 37.54 -24.73 4.58
CA LYS A 282 37.65 -23.52 3.74
C LYS A 282 37.54 -23.82 2.25
N GLU A 283 37.89 -25.03 1.82
CA GLU A 283 37.80 -25.46 0.43
C GLU A 283 36.34 -25.63 0.03
N SER A 284 35.56 -26.31 0.88
CA SER A 284 34.10 -26.39 0.79
C SER A 284 33.44 -25.01 0.79
N ALA A 285 33.99 -24.02 1.52
CA ALA A 285 33.52 -22.64 1.52
C ALA A 285 33.60 -22.00 0.14
N ASN A 286 34.78 -22.10 -0.47
CA ASN A 286 35.03 -21.57 -1.79
C ASN A 286 34.19 -22.31 -2.85
N HIS A 287 33.97 -23.62 -2.67
CA HIS A 287 33.13 -24.40 -3.57
C HIS A 287 31.66 -23.97 -3.46
N PHE A 288 31.14 -23.85 -2.24
CA PHE A 288 29.79 -23.33 -2.00
C PHE A 288 29.62 -21.91 -2.55
N GLU A 289 30.57 -21.02 -2.32
CA GLU A 289 30.55 -19.63 -2.82
C GLU A 289 30.44 -19.57 -4.35
N LYS A 290 31.14 -20.46 -5.08
CA LYS A 290 31.03 -20.55 -6.54
C LYS A 290 29.64 -20.94 -7.04
N ILE A 291 28.93 -21.77 -6.28
CA ILE A 291 27.56 -22.21 -6.62
C ILE A 291 26.55 -21.14 -6.21
N TRP A 292 26.77 -20.47 -5.07
CA TRP A 292 25.88 -19.47 -4.51
C TRP A 292 25.92 -18.14 -5.28
N TYR A 293 27.13 -17.58 -5.48
CA TYR A 293 27.32 -16.23 -5.98
C TYR A 293 26.57 -15.92 -7.30
N PRO A 294 26.57 -16.77 -8.34
CA PRO A 294 25.93 -16.47 -9.63
C PRO A 294 24.43 -16.16 -9.55
N THR A 295 23.73 -16.72 -8.56
CA THR A 295 22.28 -16.56 -8.38
C THR A 295 21.93 -15.66 -7.20
N HIS A 296 22.91 -15.39 -6.32
CA HIS A 296 22.70 -14.77 -5.01
C HIS A 296 23.74 -13.69 -4.68
N GLU A 297 24.11 -12.85 -5.65
CA GLU A 297 25.12 -11.78 -5.50
C GLU A 297 24.77 -10.73 -4.42
N ASN A 298 23.47 -10.50 -4.19
CA ASN A 298 23.01 -9.44 -3.28
C ASN A 298 23.00 -9.85 -1.80
N TYR A 299 23.38 -11.08 -1.48
CA TYR A 299 23.30 -11.60 -0.13
C TYR A 299 24.57 -11.33 0.66
N LYS A 300 24.41 -10.81 1.88
CA LYS A 300 25.51 -10.72 2.83
C LYS A 300 25.67 -12.07 3.52
N ILE A 301 26.79 -12.74 3.25
CA ILE A 301 27.10 -14.07 3.80
C ILE A 301 28.20 -13.99 4.84
N GLU A 302 28.02 -14.69 5.95
CA GLU A 302 29.06 -14.99 6.93
C GLU A 302 29.37 -16.49 6.90
N TYR A 303 30.59 -16.86 6.48
CA TYR A 303 31.03 -18.26 6.52
C TYR A 303 31.62 -18.62 7.88
N ARG A 304 31.17 -19.75 8.44
CA ARG A 304 31.67 -20.34 9.69
C ARG A 304 32.23 -21.73 9.42
N VAL A 305 33.53 -21.90 9.60
CA VAL A 305 34.17 -23.21 9.41
C VAL A 305 34.13 -24.00 10.71
N LYS A 306 33.38 -25.10 10.72
CA LYS A 306 33.26 -26.03 11.85
C LYS A 306 33.82 -27.38 11.45
N LYS A 307 35.05 -27.67 11.89
CA LYS A 307 35.78 -28.92 11.57
C LYS A 307 35.10 -30.19 12.06
N GLU A 308 34.18 -30.07 13.01
CA GLU A 308 33.38 -31.19 13.56
C GLU A 308 32.20 -31.56 12.65
N LEU A 309 31.88 -30.73 11.65
CA LEU A 309 30.85 -31.03 10.67
C LEU A 309 31.38 -32.13 9.73
N ILE A 310 30.66 -33.24 9.66
CA ILE A 310 30.95 -34.33 8.72
C ILE A 310 30.23 -33.97 7.42
N GLY A 311 30.94 -33.27 6.52
CA GLY A 311 30.48 -32.89 5.19
C GLY A 311 29.17 -32.08 5.13
N GLY A 312 28.83 -31.59 3.93
CA GLY A 312 27.61 -30.84 3.68
C GLY A 312 27.61 -29.41 4.24
N VAL A 313 26.42 -28.83 4.36
CA VAL A 313 26.24 -27.39 4.67
C VAL A 313 25.05 -27.15 5.59
N ILE A 314 25.19 -26.16 6.47
CA ILE A 314 24.10 -25.62 7.29
C ILE A 314 23.93 -24.15 6.93
N ILE A 315 22.73 -23.77 6.49
CA ILE A 315 22.37 -22.40 6.13
C ILE A 315 21.43 -21.85 7.20
N ASP A 316 21.90 -20.87 7.96
CA ASP A 316 21.13 -20.16 8.97
C ASP A 316 20.60 -18.83 8.42
N TYR A 317 19.28 -18.66 8.48
CA TYR A 317 18.57 -17.45 8.11
C TYR A 317 17.57 -17.04 9.20
N GLY A 318 17.91 -15.99 9.95
CA GLY A 318 17.08 -15.50 11.05
C GLY A 318 16.88 -16.57 12.14
N THR A 319 15.66 -17.10 12.26
CA THR A 319 15.31 -18.18 13.21
C THR A 319 15.19 -19.55 12.54
N LYS A 320 15.53 -19.67 11.26
CA LYS A 320 15.42 -20.90 10.50
C LYS A 320 16.81 -21.42 10.12
N SER A 321 16.92 -22.74 10.06
CA SER A 321 18.14 -23.44 9.70
C SER A 321 17.79 -24.51 8.67
N ILE A 322 18.55 -24.56 7.58
CA ILE A 322 18.52 -25.64 6.60
C ILE A 322 19.80 -26.44 6.82
N ASP A 323 19.66 -27.65 7.33
CA ASP A 323 20.78 -28.53 7.62
C ASP A 323 20.79 -29.68 6.60
N MET A 324 21.82 -29.66 5.75
CA MET A 324 22.14 -30.68 4.76
C MET A 324 23.48 -31.35 5.09
N SER A 325 23.83 -31.41 6.38
CA SER A 325 24.97 -32.21 6.84
C SER A 325 24.66 -33.70 6.78
N TYR A 326 25.67 -34.53 6.59
CA TYR A 326 25.48 -35.99 6.58
C TYR A 326 24.90 -36.50 7.91
N GLN A 327 25.23 -35.85 9.04
CA GLN A 327 24.67 -36.18 10.35
C GLN A 327 23.14 -36.06 10.35
N GLU A 328 22.60 -34.96 9.82
CA GLU A 328 21.17 -34.74 9.73
C GLU A 328 20.51 -35.67 8.68
N LEU A 329 21.17 -35.95 7.56
CA LEU A 329 20.66 -36.89 6.55
C LEU A 329 20.54 -38.32 7.10
N ILE A 330 21.55 -38.79 7.84
CA ILE A 330 21.50 -40.09 8.52
C ILE A 330 20.35 -40.12 9.53
N LYS A 331 20.18 -39.05 10.29
CA LYS A 331 19.09 -38.92 11.26
C LYS A 331 17.72 -38.97 10.58
N ARG A 332 17.49 -38.20 9.51
CA ARG A 332 16.21 -38.22 8.76
C ARG A 332 15.91 -39.59 8.16
N SER A 333 16.92 -40.26 7.59
CA SER A 333 16.75 -41.61 7.03
C SER A 333 16.44 -42.65 8.11
N THR A 334 17.10 -42.57 9.27
CA THR A 334 16.82 -43.48 10.40
C THR A 334 15.43 -43.26 10.97
N GLU A 335 15.01 -42.01 11.18
CA GLU A 335 13.64 -41.68 11.62
C GLU A 335 12.58 -42.18 10.62
N LYS A 336 12.84 -42.06 9.31
CA LYS A 336 11.93 -42.55 8.28
C LYS A 336 11.78 -44.07 8.30
N ILE A 337 12.90 -44.79 8.40
CA ILE A 337 12.90 -46.26 8.49
C ILE A 337 12.19 -46.72 9.76
N GLU A 338 12.43 -46.05 10.90
CA GLU A 338 11.73 -46.35 12.15
C GLU A 338 10.22 -46.10 12.08
N ALA A 339 9.79 -45.06 11.35
CA ALA A 339 8.39 -44.79 11.11
C ALA A 339 7.76 -45.88 10.24
N GLU A 340 8.41 -46.28 9.15
CA GLU A 340 7.94 -47.33 8.23
C GLU A 340 7.89 -48.73 8.88
N VAL A 341 8.74 -49.02 9.87
CA VAL A 341 8.76 -50.31 10.60
C VAL A 341 7.71 -50.36 11.73
N LYS A 342 7.20 -49.21 12.18
CA LYS A 342 6.16 -49.12 13.23
C LYS A 342 4.73 -49.20 12.69
N PHE A 343 4.55 -49.06 11.38
CA PHE A 343 3.29 -49.33 10.66
C PHE A 343 3.37 -50.66 9.92
#